data_AF-A0A452XX63-F1
#
_entry.id   AF-A0A452XX63-F1
#
_cell.length_a   1.000
_cell.length_b   1.000
_cell.length_c   1.000
_cell.angle_alpha   90.00
_cell.angle_beta   90.00
_cell.angle_gamma   90.00
#
_symmetry.space_group_name_H-M   'P 1'
#
loop_
_entity.id
_entity.type
_entity.pdbx_description
1 polymer ?
#
loop_
_entity_poly.entity_id
_entity_poly.type
_entity_poly.pdbx_seq_one_letter_code
_entity_poly.pdbx_strand_id
1 'polypeptide(L)'
;MPGQLPQDRPDLVTRVYKAKQRDMMDLLSKGKHFGEVAAYVHVTEFQKRGLPHEHILLIMKTNSKLASPDDYDRVISAEIPDKEKHPVLHDLVVKHM
;
A
#
# COMPACT_ATOMS: atom_id res chain seq x y z
N MET A 1 6.78 27.20 -3.84
CA MET A 1 6.40 28.53 -3.31
C MET A 1 5.98 28.33 -1.86
N PRO A 2 6.36 29.22 -0.93
CA PRO A 2 5.94 29.10 0.47
C PRO A 2 4.42 29.06 0.58
N GLY A 3 3.88 28.19 1.45
CA GLY A 3 2.44 28.15 1.77
C GLY A 3 1.54 27.28 0.89
N GLN A 4 2.06 26.59 -0.13
CA GLN A 4 1.26 25.65 -0.93
C GLN A 4 1.00 24.34 -0.19
N LEU A 5 -0.25 23.85 -0.26
CA LEU A 5 -0.66 22.53 0.20
C LEU A 5 -0.51 21.49 -0.94
N PRO A 6 -0.47 20.18 -0.64
CA PRO A 6 -0.39 19.15 -1.67
C PRO A 6 -1.47 19.27 -2.75
N GLN A 7 -2.69 19.64 -2.37
CA GLN A 7 -3.82 19.87 -3.27
C GLN A 7 -3.59 21.02 -4.27
N ASP A 8 -2.72 21.97 -3.94
CA ASP A 8 -2.38 23.10 -4.82
C ASP A 8 -1.32 22.73 -5.87
N ARG A 9 -0.72 21.53 -5.75
CA ARG A 9 0.35 21.01 -6.61
C ARG A 9 0.03 19.60 -7.13
N PRO A 10 -1.05 19.44 -7.91
CA PRO A 10 -1.44 18.14 -8.46
C PRO A 10 -0.33 17.51 -9.29
N ASP A 11 0.50 18.30 -9.97
CA ASP A 11 1.66 17.84 -10.73
C ASP A 11 2.68 17.07 -9.86
N LEU A 12 2.98 17.57 -8.65
CA LEU A 12 3.90 16.92 -7.73
C LEU A 12 3.25 15.70 -7.09
N VAL A 13 1.99 15.83 -6.65
CA VAL A 13 1.24 14.73 -6.03
C VAL A 13 1.15 13.53 -6.98
N THR A 14 0.76 13.75 -8.24
CA THR A 14 0.65 12.68 -9.24
C THR A 14 2.00 12.01 -9.52
N ARG A 15 3.10 12.77 -9.59
CA ARG A 15 4.45 12.21 -9.81
C ARG A 15 4.91 11.34 -8.65
N VAL A 16 4.79 11.82 -7.43
CA VAL A 16 5.17 11.08 -6.21
C VAL A 16 4.27 9.85 -6.06
N TYR A 17 2.97 10.02 -6.27
CA TYR A 17 2.02 8.91 -6.25
C TYR A 17 2.41 7.83 -7.27
N LYS A 18 2.69 8.20 -8.52
CA LYS A 18 3.04 7.22 -9.55
C LYS A 18 4.34 6.48 -9.24
N ALA A 19 5.33 7.16 -8.67
CA ALA A 19 6.57 6.52 -8.21
C ALA A 19 6.27 5.48 -7.12
N LYS A 20 5.53 5.88 -6.08
CA LYS A 20 5.14 4.97 -4.98
C LYS A 20 4.26 3.81 -5.46
N GLN A 21 3.34 4.07 -6.39
CA GLN A 21 2.46 3.06 -6.98
C GLN A 21 3.29 2.00 -7.72
N ARG A 22 4.30 2.40 -8.50
CA ARG A 22 5.19 1.46 -9.17
C ARG A 22 6.00 0.63 -8.17
N ASP A 23 6.56 1.26 -7.16
CA ASP A 23 7.35 0.58 -6.14
C ASP A 23 6.49 -0.41 -5.34
N MET A 24 5.24 -0.04 -5.05
CA MET A 24 4.24 -0.93 -4.44
C MET A 24 3.93 -2.12 -5.34
N MET A 25 3.66 -1.91 -6.64
CA MET A 25 3.37 -3.00 -7.57
C MET A 25 4.57 -3.94 -7.72
N ASP A 26 5.79 -3.42 -7.71
CA ASP A 26 7.02 -4.24 -7.73
C ASP A 26 7.16 -5.05 -6.44
N LEU A 27 6.90 -4.44 -5.27
CA LEU A 27 6.89 -5.15 -3.99
C LEU A 27 5.87 -6.30 -4.00
N LEU A 28 4.64 -6.04 -4.43
CA LEU A 28 3.55 -7.01 -4.42
C LEU A 28 3.74 -8.14 -5.44
N SER A 29 4.24 -7.83 -6.63
CA SER A 29 4.33 -8.80 -7.73
C SER A 29 5.69 -9.50 -7.86
N LYS A 30 6.79 -8.82 -7.50
CA LYS A 30 8.16 -9.36 -7.63
C LYS A 30 8.77 -9.76 -6.28
N GLY A 31 8.38 -9.08 -5.19
CA GLY A 31 8.93 -9.33 -3.85
C GLY A 31 8.55 -10.69 -3.26
N LYS A 32 7.56 -11.39 -3.83
CA LYS A 32 7.05 -12.69 -3.38
C LYS A 32 6.61 -12.72 -1.91
N HIS A 33 6.31 -11.57 -1.30
CA HIS A 33 5.87 -11.46 0.10
C HIS A 33 4.60 -12.28 0.41
N PHE A 34 3.68 -12.35 -0.56
CA PHE A 34 2.44 -13.13 -0.47
C PHE A 34 2.54 -14.47 -1.23
N GLY A 35 3.72 -14.82 -1.75
CA GLY A 35 3.93 -15.92 -2.69
C GLY A 35 3.98 -15.45 -4.16
N GLU A 36 3.86 -16.39 -5.10
CA GLU A 36 3.95 -16.09 -6.54
C GLU A 36 2.64 -15.57 -7.14
N VAL A 37 2.71 -14.36 -7.68
CA VAL A 37 1.61 -13.74 -8.42
C VAL A 37 1.60 -14.25 -9.87
N ALA A 38 0.44 -14.74 -10.34
CA ALA A 38 0.23 -15.17 -11.71
C ALA A 38 -0.20 -13.99 -12.61
N ALA A 39 -1.06 -13.12 -12.10
CA ALA A 39 -1.53 -11.91 -12.74
C ALA A 39 -1.99 -10.89 -11.70
N TYR A 40 -2.17 -9.64 -12.10
CA TYR A 40 -2.77 -8.62 -11.25
C TYR A 40 -3.61 -7.65 -12.08
N VAL A 41 -4.58 -7.03 -11.42
CA VAL A 41 -5.35 -5.90 -11.96
C VAL A 41 -5.27 -4.78 -10.92
N HIS A 42 -5.13 -3.54 -11.36
CA HIS A 42 -5.21 -2.40 -10.47
C HIS A 42 -5.99 -1.27 -11.10
N VAL A 43 -6.66 -0.46 -10.27
CA VAL A 43 -7.41 0.72 -10.69
C VAL A 43 -7.10 1.86 -9.74
N THR A 44 -6.69 2.99 -10.31
CA THR A 44 -6.57 4.26 -9.58
C THR A 44 -7.90 5.00 -9.61
N GLU A 45 -8.52 5.17 -8.45
CA GLU A 45 -9.75 5.93 -8.25
C GLU A 45 -9.42 7.35 -7.76
N PHE A 46 -9.90 8.35 -8.49
CA PHE A 46 -9.79 9.76 -8.10
C PHE A 46 -11.08 10.20 -7.41
N GLN A 47 -11.08 10.15 -6.09
CA GLN A 47 -12.21 10.66 -5.31
C GLN A 47 -12.27 12.19 -5.38
N LYS A 48 -13.47 12.77 -5.46
CA LYS A 48 -13.70 14.22 -5.73
C LYS A 48 -13.00 15.20 -4.77
N ARG A 49 -12.44 14.72 -3.64
CA ARG A 49 -11.70 15.52 -2.64
C ARG A 49 -10.53 14.75 -2.01
N GLY A 50 -10.17 13.60 -2.58
CA GLY A 50 -9.22 12.67 -1.99
C GLY A 50 -7.91 12.61 -2.75
N LEU A 51 -6.90 12.07 -2.09
CA LEU A 51 -5.70 11.57 -2.78
C LEU A 51 -6.09 10.38 -3.68
N PRO A 52 -5.29 10.06 -4.71
CA PRO A 52 -5.57 8.91 -5.55
C PRO A 52 -5.59 7.63 -4.70
N HIS A 53 -6.66 6.86 -4.82
CA HIS A 53 -6.86 5.60 -4.12
C HIS A 53 -6.58 4.45 -5.07
N GLU A 54 -5.83 3.43 -4.65
CA GLU A 54 -5.48 2.31 -5.50
C GLU A 54 -6.20 1.04 -5.04
N HIS A 55 -6.99 0.46 -5.93
CA HIS A 55 -7.54 -0.89 -5.74
C HIS A 55 -6.64 -1.87 -6.46
N ILE A 56 -6.08 -2.85 -5.74
CA ILE A 56 -5.16 -3.85 -6.31
C ILE A 56 -5.74 -5.25 -6.07
N LEU A 57 -5.92 -6.01 -7.14
CA LEU A 57 -6.28 -7.42 -7.11
C LEU A 57 -5.09 -8.26 -7.56
N LEU A 58 -4.59 -9.13 -6.67
CA LEU A 58 -3.54 -10.09 -6.98
C LEU A 58 -4.16 -11.46 -7.25
N ILE A 59 -3.83 -12.04 -8.41
CA ILE A 59 -4.23 -13.40 -8.79
C ILE A 59 -3.04 -14.31 -8.54
N MET A 60 -3.08 -15.08 -7.46
CA MET A 60 -1.97 -15.94 -7.02
C MET A 60 -1.91 -17.25 -7.83
N LYS A 61 -0.69 -17.77 -8.06
CA LYS A 61 -0.50 -19.14 -8.56
C LYS A 61 -1.06 -20.16 -7.57
N THR A 62 -1.48 -21.33 -8.07
CA THR A 62 -2.14 -22.38 -7.26
C THR A 62 -1.37 -22.72 -5.99
N ASN A 63 -0.05 -22.88 -6.06
CA ASN A 63 0.79 -23.25 -4.92
C ASN A 63 1.15 -22.09 -4.00
N SER A 64 0.66 -20.88 -4.28
CA SER A 64 0.91 -19.66 -3.50
C SER A 64 -0.38 -19.03 -2.97
N LYS A 65 -1.53 -19.69 -3.15
CA LYS A 65 -2.79 -19.21 -2.59
C LYS A 65 -2.80 -19.42 -1.08
N LEU A 66 -3.16 -18.37 -0.36
CA LEU A 66 -3.49 -18.44 1.06
C LEU A 66 -4.88 -19.08 1.18
N ALA A 67 -4.98 -20.22 1.86
CA ALA A 67 -6.17 -21.06 1.85
C ALA A 67 -6.80 -21.26 3.23
N SER A 68 -6.09 -20.87 4.29
CA SER A 68 -6.54 -20.95 5.68
C SER A 68 -6.40 -19.60 6.38
N PRO A 69 -7.18 -19.33 7.44
CA PRO A 69 -7.01 -18.13 8.27
C PRO A 69 -5.56 -17.94 8.75
N ASP A 70 -4.92 -19.02 9.22
CA ASP A 70 -3.51 -19.00 9.65
C ASP A 70 -2.54 -18.55 8.54
N ASP A 71 -2.84 -18.84 7.27
CA ASP A 71 -2.02 -18.36 6.15
C ASP A 71 -2.14 -16.84 6.00
N TYR A 72 -3.34 -16.27 6.19
CA TYR A 72 -3.56 -14.83 6.14
C TYR A 72 -2.91 -14.12 7.33
N ASP A 73 -3.09 -14.63 8.54
CA ASP A 73 -2.55 -14.02 9.78
C ASP A 73 -1.01 -13.94 9.77
N ARG A 74 -0.34 -14.81 9.01
CA ARG A 74 1.12 -14.77 8.83
C ARG A 74 1.62 -13.61 7.99
N VAL A 75 0.79 -13.07 7.09
CA VAL A 75 1.21 -12.06 6.10
C VAL A 75 0.43 -10.76 6.19
N ILE A 76 -0.72 -10.77 6.86
CA ILE A 76 -1.55 -9.61 7.14
C ILE A 76 -1.57 -9.40 8.65
N SER A 77 -1.14 -8.23 9.08
CA SER A 77 -1.28 -7.78 10.47
C SER A 77 -1.82 -6.36 10.46
N ALA A 78 -2.75 -6.09 11.38
CA ALA A 78 -3.31 -4.77 11.64
C ALA A 78 -3.00 -4.40 13.10
N GLU A 79 -1.73 -4.34 13.43
CA GLU A 79 -1.25 -3.98 14.77
C GLU A 79 -0.78 -2.54 14.81
N ILE A 80 -1.04 -1.87 15.93
CA ILE A 80 -0.35 -0.63 16.27
C ILE A 80 1.10 -1.01 16.63
N PRO A 81 2.11 -0.48 15.92
CA PRO A 81 3.50 -0.82 16.18
C PRO A 81 3.88 -0.54 17.65
N ASP A 82 4.67 -1.39 18.30
CA ASP A 82 5.10 -1.17 19.68
C ASP A 82 5.82 0.18 19.82
N LYS A 83 5.39 1.00 20.79
CA LYS A 83 5.88 2.37 20.98
C LYS A 83 7.36 2.42 21.35
N GLU A 84 7.86 1.45 22.11
CA GLU A 84 9.24 1.42 22.57
C GLU A 84 10.17 0.86 21.48
N LYS A 85 9.73 -0.15 20.73
CA LYS A 85 10.53 -0.79 19.66
C LYS A 85 10.49 -0.02 18.34
N HIS A 86 9.34 0.58 18.01
CA HIS A 86 9.10 1.25 16.73
C HIS A 86 8.40 2.60 16.91
N PRO A 87 9.00 3.55 17.67
CA PRO A 87 8.35 4.81 18.05
C PRO A 87 7.86 5.63 16.84
N VAL A 88 8.66 5.68 15.77
CA VAL A 88 8.31 6.44 14.55
C VAL A 88 7.11 5.83 13.82
N LEU A 89 7.07 4.49 13.70
CA LEU A 89 5.95 3.82 13.03
C LEU A 89 4.69 3.90 13.89
N HIS A 90 4.81 3.73 15.21
CA HIS A 90 3.71 3.91 16.15
C HIS A 90 3.09 5.30 16.00
N ASP A 91 3.89 6.37 16.08
CA ASP A 91 3.39 7.75 16.00
C ASP A 91 2.76 8.06 14.64
N LEU A 92 3.31 7.52 13.55
CA LEU A 92 2.72 7.67 12.22
C LEU A 92 1.38 6.95 12.11
N VAL A 93 1.28 5.71 12.58
CA VAL A 93 0.03 4.93 12.53
C VAL A 93 -1.04 5.58 13.38
N VAL A 94 -0.73 5.95 14.64
CA VAL A 94 -1.68 6.62 15.55
C VAL A 94 -2.16 7.98 15.03
N LYS A 95 -1.30 8.72 14.30
CA LYS A 95 -1.68 10.02 13.73
C LYS A 95 -2.62 9.93 12.53
N HIS A 96 -2.59 8.82 11.78
CA HIS A 96 -3.29 8.70 10.48
C HIS A 96 -4.36 7.61 10.42
N MET A 97 -4.52 6.79 11.47
CA MET A 97 -5.75 6.01 11.72
C MET A 97 -6.85 6.93 12.27
#